data_AF-A0A1Q7Y0D7-F1
#
_entry.id   AF-A0A1Q7Y0D7-F1
#
_cell.length_a   1.000
_cell.length_b   1.000
_cell.length_c   1.000
_cell.angle_alpha   90.00
_cell.angle_beta   90.00
_cell.angle_gamma   90.00
#
_symmetry.space_group_name_H-M   'P 1'
#
loop_
_entity.id
_entity.type
_entity.pdbx_description
1 polymer ?
#
loop_
_entity_poly.entity_id
_entity_poly.type
_entity_poly.pdbx_seq_one_letter_code
_entity_poly.pdbx_strand_id
1 'polypeptide(L)'
;MKPFVINRYGRIVFPFNFFPALDFSVFETLDQFAAVIKRDFEEKAPTEVDIVAKVDAHAYNGRYDLLRDLALNLFWVNRYAMTMYEKRPMRWRDVPRQRDDVFLPIFQPWDGGELTSAIESGYRALPPTWDEGTEDKISRILLDVFRHKKGAGAELPAIKPTVSEILANAQSLTYHLLAYDPDYPGYGYDDIIEFAHRVPELEALGRQAMVLHNQYRWDRSKTRVIEVGKLHDDDFVVVFSPRSDEVVQFIRRVKAGRRVPPRRPAPLPAKAPVTPYPAIDVRERFAVMPRVEALAVYKGEIVCTNDDLIRNTAYCWSPMTAKEIEEKTGIVERLYTELDLDHIALLAAQRALAKAGRRPEEIGAVLFCSCTSAKMMPSLATWLSGQLGMLQTHASCDMVAACAGLPYGLAEAVRLLQEVERPVLVVCGERFSDKIGTVRTSRMIFGDGAAALVVGPAPAGAPPDIEWFQTYASGPMSEVDSIIWPNPEFDNNIT
;
A
#
# COMPACT_ATOMS: atom_id res chain seq x y z
N MET A 1 -3.99 -2.41 -11.56
CA MET A 1 -5.24 -2.03 -10.85
C MET A 1 -5.14 -0.56 -10.53
N LYS A 2 -6.21 0.23 -10.70
CA LYS A 2 -6.17 1.67 -10.34
C LYS A 2 -5.93 1.81 -8.83
N PRO A 3 -5.19 2.83 -8.38
CA PRO A 3 -4.90 3.03 -6.95
C PRO A 3 -6.18 3.24 -6.12
N PHE A 4 -7.13 3.98 -6.66
CA PHE A 4 -8.51 4.06 -6.17
C PHE A 4 -9.50 4.10 -7.34
N VAL A 5 -10.77 3.84 -7.03
CA VAL A 5 -11.91 3.99 -7.93
C VAL A 5 -13.02 4.73 -7.20
N ILE A 6 -13.92 5.37 -7.96
CA ILE A 6 -15.17 5.90 -7.43
C ILE A 6 -16.26 4.87 -7.73
N ASN A 7 -16.90 4.36 -6.68
CA ASN A 7 -17.97 3.38 -6.83
C ASN A 7 -19.28 4.04 -7.32
N ARG A 8 -20.33 3.27 -7.59
CA ARG A 8 -21.60 3.80 -8.11
C ARG A 8 -22.32 4.77 -7.17
N TYR A 9 -21.90 4.83 -5.91
CA TYR A 9 -22.43 5.74 -4.90
C TYR A 9 -21.60 7.02 -4.74
N GLY A 10 -20.60 7.24 -5.61
CA GLY A 10 -19.73 8.40 -5.54
C GLY A 10 -18.68 8.34 -4.42
N ARG A 11 -18.43 7.16 -3.83
CA ARG A 11 -17.45 6.99 -2.75
C ARG A 11 -16.13 6.46 -3.27
N ILE A 12 -15.06 6.92 -2.66
CA ILE A 12 -13.72 6.41 -2.93
C ILE A 12 -13.55 4.99 -2.36
N VAL A 13 -13.06 4.08 -3.19
CA VAL A 13 -12.69 2.73 -2.81
C VAL A 13 -11.27 2.46 -3.25
N PHE A 14 -10.51 1.72 -2.45
CA PHE A 14 -9.14 1.35 -2.75
C PHE A 14 -9.04 -0.16 -2.99
N PRO A 15 -9.16 -0.62 -4.24
CA PRO A 15 -9.25 -2.04 -4.56
C PRO A 15 -8.10 -2.88 -4.00
N PHE A 16 -6.87 -2.33 -4.01
CA PHE A 16 -5.71 -3.02 -3.48
C PHE A 16 -5.94 -3.51 -2.04
N ASN A 17 -6.64 -2.74 -1.19
CA ASN A 17 -6.85 -3.07 0.23
C ASN A 17 -7.61 -4.40 0.44
N PHE A 18 -8.32 -4.86 -0.58
CA PHE A 18 -9.10 -6.09 -0.58
C PHE A 18 -8.48 -7.18 -1.47
N PHE A 19 -7.63 -6.79 -2.42
CA PHE A 19 -6.95 -7.68 -3.35
C PHE A 19 -5.43 -7.55 -3.18
N PRO A 20 -4.84 -8.28 -2.20
CA PRO A 20 -3.41 -8.17 -1.90
C PRO A 20 -2.55 -8.50 -3.12
N ALA A 21 -1.66 -7.58 -3.45
CA ALA A 21 -0.62 -7.74 -4.45
C ALA A 21 0.71 -7.29 -3.83
N LEU A 22 1.71 -8.16 -3.88
CA LEU A 22 3.08 -7.85 -3.49
C LEU A 22 3.95 -7.83 -4.75
N ASP A 23 4.89 -6.91 -4.81
CA ASP A 23 5.97 -6.92 -5.80
C ASP A 23 7.01 -7.96 -5.37
N PHE A 24 7.13 -9.06 -6.12
CA PHE A 24 8.08 -10.13 -5.79
C PHE A 24 9.47 -9.90 -6.37
N SER A 25 9.68 -8.82 -7.14
CA SER A 25 10.99 -8.45 -7.67
C SER A 25 11.94 -7.93 -6.57
N VAL A 26 11.39 -7.34 -5.50
CA VAL A 26 12.17 -6.76 -4.39
C VAL A 26 12.65 -7.79 -3.37
N PHE A 27 12.10 -9.02 -3.40
CA PHE A 27 12.50 -10.10 -2.49
C PHE A 27 13.60 -10.96 -3.12
N GLU A 28 14.77 -10.95 -2.51
CA GLU A 28 15.90 -11.80 -2.85
C GLU A 28 15.91 -13.11 -2.05
N THR A 29 15.47 -13.08 -0.78
CA THR A 29 15.51 -14.24 0.13
C THR A 29 14.14 -14.57 0.73
N LEU A 30 14.02 -15.79 1.25
CA LEU A 30 12.83 -16.20 2.00
C LEU A 30 12.66 -15.38 3.28
N ASP A 31 13.76 -15.02 3.95
CA ASP A 31 13.73 -14.23 5.18
C ASP A 31 13.22 -12.80 4.95
N GLN A 32 13.60 -12.16 3.85
CA GLN A 32 13.06 -10.85 3.47
C GLN A 32 11.56 -10.90 3.24
N PHE A 33 11.10 -11.93 2.53
CA PHE A 33 9.68 -12.15 2.30
C PHE A 33 8.94 -12.45 3.61
N ALA A 34 9.49 -13.33 4.46
CA ALA A 34 8.92 -13.66 5.77
C ALA A 34 8.84 -12.42 6.69
N ALA A 35 9.83 -11.53 6.65
CA ALA A 35 9.81 -10.29 7.42
C ALA A 35 8.66 -9.35 6.98
N VAL A 36 8.43 -9.20 5.68
CA VAL A 36 7.29 -8.41 5.16
C VAL A 36 5.96 -9.05 5.52
N ILE A 37 5.84 -10.37 5.34
CA ILE A 37 4.62 -11.11 5.72
C ILE A 37 4.34 -10.98 7.22
N LYS A 38 5.38 -11.06 8.07
CA LYS A 38 5.24 -10.90 9.51
C LYS A 38 4.69 -9.51 9.86
N ARG A 39 5.31 -8.45 9.33
CA ARG A 39 4.88 -7.06 9.52
C ARG A 39 3.43 -6.82 9.04
N ASP A 40 3.09 -7.35 7.88
CA ASP A 40 1.81 -7.05 7.22
C ASP A 40 0.64 -7.91 7.72
N PHE A 41 0.89 -9.14 8.17
CA PHE A 41 -0.17 -10.09 8.51
C PHE A 41 -0.08 -10.66 9.93
N GLU A 42 1.10 -10.74 10.55
CA GLU A 42 1.29 -11.50 11.80
C GLU A 42 1.28 -10.62 13.05
N GLU A 43 2.03 -9.52 13.06
CA GLU A 43 2.17 -8.65 14.25
C GLU A 43 0.84 -8.07 14.73
N LYS A 44 -0.18 -8.07 13.87
CA LYS A 44 -1.51 -7.50 14.13
C LYS A 44 -2.62 -8.54 14.26
N ALA A 45 -2.35 -9.82 14.00
CA ALA A 45 -3.38 -10.85 13.98
C ALA A 45 -3.34 -11.70 15.26
N PRO A 46 -4.43 -11.72 16.06
CA PRO A 46 -4.48 -12.61 17.22
C PRO A 46 -4.53 -14.07 16.77
N THR A 47 -3.92 -14.96 17.55
CA THR A 47 -4.06 -16.39 17.34
C THR A 47 -5.47 -16.85 17.74
N GLU A 48 -5.82 -18.07 17.36
CA GLU A 48 -7.12 -18.66 17.74
C GLU A 48 -7.27 -18.79 19.26
N VAL A 49 -6.17 -19.10 19.94
CA VAL A 49 -6.10 -19.22 21.40
C VAL A 49 -6.25 -17.84 22.04
N ASP A 50 -5.64 -16.79 21.47
CA ASP A 50 -5.80 -15.42 21.96
C ASP A 50 -7.25 -14.94 21.85
N ILE A 51 -7.94 -15.26 20.74
CA ILE A 51 -9.35 -14.89 20.55
C ILE A 51 -10.21 -15.59 21.61
N VAL A 52 -10.04 -16.90 21.82
CA VAL A 52 -10.80 -17.64 22.84
C VAL A 52 -10.49 -17.13 24.24
N ALA A 53 -9.22 -16.85 24.56
CA ALA A 53 -8.84 -16.28 25.84
C ALA A 53 -9.51 -14.92 26.09
N LYS A 54 -9.63 -14.06 25.05
CA LYS A 54 -10.36 -12.79 25.14
C LYS A 54 -11.87 -12.99 25.31
N VAL A 55 -12.46 -14.00 24.65
CA VAL A 55 -13.86 -14.39 24.85
C VAL A 55 -14.10 -14.80 26.30
N ASP A 56 -13.30 -15.73 26.82
CA ASP A 56 -13.44 -16.24 28.19
C ASP A 56 -13.19 -15.16 29.24
N ALA A 57 -12.25 -14.25 28.97
CA ALA A 57 -11.96 -13.09 29.81
C ALA A 57 -12.98 -11.95 29.68
N HIS A 58 -14.00 -12.08 28.81
CA HIS A 58 -14.98 -11.03 28.52
C HIS A 58 -14.33 -9.70 28.10
N ALA A 59 -13.24 -9.76 27.35
CA ALA A 59 -12.42 -8.62 26.96
C ALA A 59 -12.95 -7.85 25.73
N TYR A 60 -13.98 -8.37 25.05
CA TYR A 60 -14.60 -7.72 23.90
C TYR A 60 -15.79 -6.85 24.35
N ASN A 61 -15.84 -5.61 23.86
CA ASN A 61 -16.92 -4.68 24.19
C ASN A 61 -18.21 -4.95 23.38
N GLY A 62 -18.08 -5.55 22.20
CA GLY A 62 -19.20 -5.91 21.35
C GLY A 62 -18.79 -6.83 20.21
N ARG A 63 -19.78 -7.24 19.40
CA ARG A 63 -19.60 -8.20 18.30
C ARG A 63 -18.54 -7.78 17.28
N TYR A 64 -18.43 -6.51 16.94
CA TYR A 64 -17.45 -6.04 15.94
C TYR A 64 -16.01 -6.39 16.30
N ASP A 65 -15.58 -6.14 17.55
CA ASP A 65 -14.19 -6.33 17.95
C ASP A 65 -13.77 -7.80 17.80
N LEU A 66 -14.67 -8.72 18.16
CA LEU A 66 -14.48 -10.16 17.96
C LEU A 66 -14.42 -10.52 16.48
N LEU A 67 -15.35 -10.01 15.66
CA LEU A 67 -15.38 -10.31 14.23
C LEU A 67 -14.16 -9.76 13.49
N ARG A 68 -13.65 -8.60 13.91
CA ARG A 68 -12.42 -8.01 13.38
C ARG A 68 -11.21 -8.88 13.71
N ASP A 69 -11.05 -9.28 14.98
CA ASP A 69 -9.97 -10.19 15.40
C ASP A 69 -10.04 -11.52 14.64
N LEU A 70 -11.24 -12.07 14.45
CA LEU A 70 -11.47 -13.27 13.66
C LEU A 70 -11.07 -13.09 12.19
N ALA A 71 -11.44 -11.97 11.56
CA ALA A 71 -11.04 -11.67 10.19
C ALA A 71 -9.51 -11.56 10.07
N LEU A 72 -8.85 -10.83 10.97
CA LEU A 72 -7.39 -10.69 10.99
C LEU A 72 -6.68 -12.05 11.12
N ASN A 73 -7.16 -12.91 12.02
CA ASN A 73 -6.66 -14.29 12.12
C ASN A 73 -6.78 -15.04 10.79
N LEU A 74 -7.93 -14.95 10.11
CA LEU A 74 -8.16 -15.63 8.84
C LEU A 74 -7.28 -15.09 7.70
N PHE A 75 -7.01 -13.79 7.66
CA PHE A 75 -6.01 -13.23 6.74
C PHE A 75 -4.62 -13.75 7.05
N TRP A 76 -4.22 -13.79 8.33
CA TRP A 76 -2.95 -14.36 8.74
C TRP A 76 -2.80 -15.81 8.33
N VAL A 77 -3.82 -16.66 8.56
CA VAL A 77 -3.82 -18.07 8.12
C VAL A 77 -3.61 -18.18 6.60
N ASN A 78 -4.18 -17.26 5.81
CA ASN A 78 -4.07 -17.28 4.35
C ASN A 78 -2.92 -16.42 3.79
N ARG A 79 -2.07 -15.79 4.62
CA ARG A 79 -1.09 -14.75 4.23
C ARG A 79 -0.24 -15.12 3.01
N TYR A 80 0.31 -16.33 2.99
CA TYR A 80 1.12 -16.81 1.86
C TYR A 80 0.27 -17.28 0.68
N ALA A 81 -0.91 -17.85 0.92
CA ALA A 81 -1.79 -18.30 -0.14
C ALA A 81 -2.33 -17.10 -0.93
N MET A 82 -2.82 -16.07 -0.24
CA MET A 82 -3.43 -14.87 -0.83
C MET A 82 -2.45 -14.02 -1.64
N THR A 83 -1.17 -13.98 -1.23
CA THR A 83 -0.16 -13.15 -1.88
C THR A 83 0.52 -13.86 -3.05
N MET A 84 0.68 -15.19 -2.99
CA MET A 84 1.47 -15.94 -3.99
C MET A 84 0.62 -16.81 -4.92
N TYR A 85 -0.52 -17.35 -4.47
CA TYR A 85 -1.18 -18.45 -5.16
C TYR A 85 -2.66 -18.17 -5.47
N GLU A 86 -3.11 -18.74 -6.58
CA GLU A 86 -4.51 -18.97 -6.90
C GLU A 86 -4.84 -20.43 -6.57
N LYS A 87 -5.90 -20.65 -5.79
CA LYS A 87 -6.36 -21.99 -5.41
C LYS A 87 -7.36 -22.48 -6.46
N ARG A 88 -7.12 -23.65 -7.05
CA ARG A 88 -7.97 -24.23 -8.09
C ARG A 88 -8.32 -25.67 -7.76
N PRO A 89 -9.60 -26.01 -7.58
CA PRO A 89 -10.04 -27.40 -7.55
C PRO A 89 -9.73 -28.11 -8.87
N MET A 90 -9.22 -29.33 -8.80
CA MET A 90 -8.83 -30.13 -9.97
C MET A 90 -9.00 -31.62 -9.67
N ARG A 91 -9.46 -32.41 -10.65
CA ARG A 91 -9.46 -33.88 -10.52
C ARG A 91 -8.03 -34.39 -10.46
N TRP A 92 -7.78 -35.40 -9.64
CA TRP A 92 -6.44 -35.90 -9.40
C TRP A 92 -5.74 -36.42 -10.66
N ARG A 93 -6.49 -37.01 -11.60
CA ARG A 93 -5.97 -37.43 -12.91
C ARG A 93 -5.44 -36.29 -13.78
N ASP A 94 -5.99 -35.09 -13.62
CA ASP A 94 -5.66 -33.92 -14.44
C ASP A 94 -4.50 -33.10 -13.84
N VAL A 95 -4.10 -33.40 -12.59
CA VAL A 95 -3.01 -32.69 -11.90
C VAL A 95 -1.66 -33.03 -12.54
N PRO A 96 -0.93 -32.04 -13.09
CA PRO A 96 0.40 -32.27 -13.67
C PRO A 96 1.41 -32.70 -12.60
N ARG A 97 2.06 -33.84 -12.80
CA ARG A 97 2.97 -34.43 -11.79
C ARG A 97 4.41 -33.90 -11.85
N GLN A 98 4.83 -33.41 -13.01
CA GLN A 98 6.22 -33.03 -13.31
C GLN A 98 6.46 -31.52 -13.43
N ARG A 99 5.40 -30.70 -13.31
CA ARG A 99 5.52 -29.25 -13.41
C ARG A 99 6.09 -28.66 -12.11
N ASP A 100 7.00 -27.70 -12.26
CA ASP A 100 7.65 -26.99 -11.14
C ASP A 100 6.86 -25.75 -10.67
N ASP A 101 5.71 -25.49 -11.30
CA ASP A 101 4.82 -24.36 -11.03
C ASP A 101 3.41 -24.79 -10.60
N VAL A 102 3.20 -26.07 -10.27
CA VAL A 102 1.97 -26.58 -9.67
C VAL A 102 2.27 -27.13 -8.28
N PHE A 103 1.56 -26.59 -7.29
CA PHE A 103 1.83 -26.87 -5.88
C PHE A 103 0.61 -27.46 -5.17
N LEU A 104 0.85 -28.19 -4.08
CA LEU A 104 -0.19 -28.69 -3.19
C LEU A 104 0.10 -28.24 -1.75
N PRO A 105 -0.93 -27.89 -0.96
CA PRO A 105 -0.72 -27.59 0.45
C PRO A 105 -0.35 -28.89 1.19
N ILE A 106 0.41 -28.73 2.28
CA ILE A 106 0.59 -29.78 3.28
C ILE A 106 -0.21 -29.37 4.50
N PHE A 107 -0.99 -30.29 5.03
CA PHE A 107 -1.68 -30.11 6.30
C PHE A 107 -1.09 -31.00 7.39
N GLN A 108 -1.12 -30.49 8.62
CA GLN A 108 -1.09 -31.35 9.79
C GLN A 108 -2.52 -31.59 10.28
N PRO A 109 -2.78 -32.73 10.94
CA PRO A 109 -4.02 -32.95 11.65
C PRO A 109 -4.29 -31.81 12.63
N TRP A 110 -5.44 -31.17 12.50
CA TRP A 110 -5.89 -30.11 13.41
C TRP A 110 -7.39 -30.31 13.68
N ASP A 111 -7.74 -30.38 14.96
CA ASP A 111 -9.12 -30.42 15.43
C ASP A 111 -9.42 -29.14 16.22
N GLY A 112 -10.09 -28.19 15.57
CA GLY A 112 -10.49 -26.91 16.15
C GLY A 112 -11.97 -26.82 16.48
N GLY A 113 -12.65 -27.97 16.63
CA GLY A 113 -14.08 -27.99 16.94
C GLY A 113 -14.43 -27.18 18.19
N GLU A 114 -13.69 -27.41 19.29
CA GLU A 114 -13.90 -26.71 20.57
C GLU A 114 -13.68 -25.20 20.44
N LEU A 115 -12.60 -24.77 19.77
CA LEU A 115 -12.30 -23.36 19.53
C LEU A 115 -13.41 -22.67 18.74
N THR A 116 -13.93 -23.34 17.71
CA THR A 116 -15.03 -22.81 16.90
C THR A 116 -16.30 -22.60 17.75
N SER A 117 -16.65 -23.60 18.57
CA SER A 117 -17.81 -23.52 19.45
C SER A 117 -17.67 -22.43 20.53
N ALA A 118 -16.46 -22.24 21.08
CA ALA A 118 -16.19 -21.17 22.03
C ALA A 118 -16.39 -19.78 21.39
N ILE A 119 -15.79 -19.53 20.22
CA ILE A 119 -15.92 -18.24 19.52
C ILE A 119 -17.37 -17.97 19.11
N GLU A 120 -18.08 -18.97 18.58
CA GLU A 120 -19.49 -18.83 18.19
C GLU A 120 -20.39 -18.53 19.39
N SER A 121 -20.13 -19.17 20.54
CA SER A 121 -20.87 -18.90 21.78
C SER A 121 -20.56 -17.51 22.33
N GLY A 122 -19.29 -17.11 22.31
CA GLY A 122 -18.85 -15.76 22.69
C GLY A 122 -19.52 -14.68 21.83
N TYR A 123 -19.55 -14.86 20.51
CA TYR A 123 -20.24 -13.95 19.59
C TYR A 123 -21.72 -13.78 19.95
N ARG A 124 -22.43 -14.88 20.22
CA ARG A 124 -23.86 -14.86 20.59
C ARG A 124 -24.12 -14.18 21.94
N ALA A 125 -23.16 -14.23 22.86
CA ALA A 125 -23.24 -13.59 24.17
C ALA A 125 -22.96 -12.08 24.12
N LEU A 126 -22.25 -11.59 23.09
CA LEU A 126 -21.94 -10.18 22.93
C LEU A 126 -23.12 -9.38 22.36
N PRO A 127 -23.34 -8.14 22.83
CA PRO A 127 -24.32 -7.24 22.24
C PRO A 127 -23.89 -6.82 20.83
N PRO A 128 -24.85 -6.58 19.91
CA PRO A 128 -24.55 -5.94 18.63
C PRO A 128 -23.85 -4.60 18.82
N THR A 129 -22.81 -4.34 18.03
CA THR A 129 -22.03 -3.10 18.14
C THR A 129 -22.73 -1.94 17.42
N TRP A 130 -23.18 -2.17 16.19
CA TRP A 130 -23.89 -1.14 15.41
C TRP A 130 -25.10 -1.66 14.64
N ASP A 131 -24.96 -2.76 13.89
CA ASP A 131 -26.03 -3.26 13.00
C ASP A 131 -26.08 -4.79 13.06
N GLU A 132 -27.00 -5.31 13.87
CA GLU A 132 -27.11 -6.74 14.17
C GLU A 132 -27.23 -7.61 12.91
N GLY A 133 -28.07 -7.21 11.94
CA GLY A 133 -28.28 -7.98 10.72
C GLY A 133 -27.03 -8.07 9.84
N THR A 134 -26.26 -6.99 9.73
CA THR A 134 -24.99 -6.97 8.99
C THR A 134 -23.91 -7.76 9.73
N GLU A 135 -23.81 -7.59 11.05
CA GLU A 135 -22.89 -8.37 11.90
C GLU A 135 -23.17 -9.87 11.80
N ASP A 136 -24.44 -10.30 11.83
CA ASP A 136 -24.84 -11.69 11.68
C ASP A 136 -24.57 -12.26 10.28
N LYS A 137 -24.61 -11.41 9.25
CA LYS A 137 -24.18 -11.82 7.91
C LYS A 137 -22.67 -12.03 7.85
N ILE A 138 -21.90 -11.11 8.41
CA ILE A 138 -20.43 -11.19 8.45
C ILE A 138 -19.99 -12.39 9.29
N SER A 139 -20.58 -12.58 10.48
CA SER A 139 -20.24 -13.67 11.40
C SER A 139 -20.46 -15.03 10.76
N ARG A 140 -21.58 -15.23 10.06
CA ARG A 140 -21.85 -16.48 9.32
C ARG A 140 -20.75 -16.79 8.30
N ILE A 141 -20.28 -15.79 7.55
CA ILE A 141 -19.21 -15.98 6.56
C ILE A 141 -17.90 -16.33 7.26
N LEU A 142 -17.49 -15.53 8.25
CA LEU A 142 -16.20 -15.70 8.92
C LEU A 142 -16.15 -17.01 9.72
N LEU A 143 -17.20 -17.36 10.47
CA LEU A 143 -17.29 -18.61 11.23
C LEU A 143 -17.33 -19.82 10.31
N ASP A 144 -18.00 -19.75 9.16
CA ASP A 144 -17.99 -20.85 8.19
C ASP A 144 -16.58 -21.08 7.60
N VAL A 145 -15.83 -20.01 7.30
CA VAL A 145 -14.44 -20.13 6.87
C VAL A 145 -13.56 -20.67 8.01
N PHE A 146 -13.73 -20.15 9.23
CA PHE A 146 -12.96 -20.54 10.40
C PHE A 146 -13.17 -22.01 10.78
N ARG A 147 -14.42 -22.48 10.82
CA ARG A 147 -14.77 -23.86 11.16
C ARG A 147 -14.12 -24.87 10.23
N HIS A 148 -13.96 -24.51 8.96
CA HIS A 148 -13.52 -25.41 7.91
C HIS A 148 -12.09 -25.16 7.42
N LYS A 149 -11.30 -24.33 8.13
CA LYS A 149 -9.87 -24.19 7.86
C LYS A 149 -9.13 -25.45 8.32
N LYS A 150 -9.20 -26.51 7.53
CA LYS A 150 -8.47 -27.75 7.85
C LYS A 150 -6.96 -27.47 7.79
N GLY A 151 -6.27 -27.74 8.90
CA GLY A 151 -4.80 -27.69 9.02
C GLY A 151 -4.16 -26.31 9.23
N ALA A 152 -4.90 -25.31 9.72
CA ALA A 152 -4.35 -23.98 10.04
C ALA A 152 -3.46 -23.95 11.30
N GLY A 153 -3.50 -24.98 12.14
CA GLY A 153 -2.75 -25.06 13.40
C GLY A 153 -1.30 -25.55 13.29
N ALA A 154 -0.76 -25.73 12.08
CA ALA A 154 0.62 -26.18 11.88
C ALA A 154 1.40 -25.27 10.94
N GLU A 155 2.72 -25.41 10.98
CA GLU A 155 3.70 -24.68 10.17
C GLU A 155 3.13 -24.39 8.77
N LEU A 156 2.94 -23.10 8.47
CA LEU A 156 2.40 -22.63 7.20
C LEU A 156 3.58 -22.28 6.31
N PRO A 157 4.14 -23.22 5.54
CA PRO A 157 5.31 -22.93 4.73
C PRO A 157 4.96 -21.84 3.71
N ALA A 158 5.85 -20.86 3.60
CA ALA A 158 5.74 -19.79 2.61
C ALA A 158 5.61 -20.38 1.20
N ILE A 159 6.52 -21.30 0.86
CA ILE A 159 6.55 -22.03 -0.41
C ILE A 159 5.99 -23.44 -0.19
N LYS A 160 4.94 -23.76 -0.94
CA LYS A 160 4.29 -25.08 -0.91
C LYS A 160 5.16 -26.08 -1.70
N PRO A 161 5.12 -27.39 -1.41
CA PRO A 161 5.78 -28.38 -2.24
C PRO A 161 5.13 -28.45 -3.64
N THR A 162 5.93 -28.75 -4.65
CA THR A 162 5.40 -29.16 -5.96
C THR A 162 4.67 -30.49 -5.84
N VAL A 163 3.89 -30.84 -6.87
CA VAL A 163 3.23 -32.16 -6.93
C VAL A 163 4.26 -33.30 -6.87
N SER A 164 5.43 -33.17 -7.50
CA SER A 164 6.49 -34.18 -7.40
C SER A 164 7.09 -34.27 -5.99
N GLU A 165 7.31 -33.12 -5.33
CA GLU A 165 7.90 -33.08 -3.98
C GLU A 165 6.96 -33.70 -2.94
N ILE A 166 5.66 -33.40 -2.99
CA ILE A 166 4.69 -33.97 -2.05
C ILE A 166 4.47 -35.47 -2.28
N LEU A 167 4.56 -35.94 -3.53
CA LEU A 167 4.46 -37.37 -3.86
C LEU A 167 5.64 -38.20 -3.34
N ALA A 168 6.80 -37.57 -3.07
CA ALA A 168 7.92 -38.26 -2.43
C ALA A 168 7.59 -38.75 -1.01
N ASN A 169 6.56 -38.17 -0.37
CA ASN A 169 6.00 -38.64 0.88
C ASN A 169 4.50 -38.93 0.73
N ALA A 170 4.15 -40.18 0.43
CA ALA A 170 2.77 -40.62 0.25
C ALA A 170 1.84 -40.34 1.44
N GLN A 171 2.37 -40.15 2.65
CA GLN A 171 1.60 -39.85 3.87
C GLN A 171 1.31 -38.37 4.06
N SER A 172 1.86 -37.48 3.22
CA SER A 172 1.53 -36.05 3.29
C SER A 172 0.04 -35.83 3.06
N LEU A 173 -0.58 -34.97 3.88
CA LEU A 173 -2.01 -34.67 3.79
C LEU A 173 -2.27 -33.46 2.89
N THR A 174 -3.25 -33.58 2.00
CA THR A 174 -3.75 -32.49 1.14
C THR A 174 -5.28 -32.40 1.18
N TYR A 175 -5.85 -31.40 0.51
CA TYR A 175 -7.30 -31.27 0.37
C TYR A 175 -7.90 -32.43 -0.43
N HIS A 176 -9.04 -32.92 0.05
CA HIS A 176 -9.95 -33.78 -0.69
C HIS A 176 -11.36 -33.17 -0.62
N LEU A 177 -11.83 -32.67 -1.76
CA LEU A 177 -13.20 -32.21 -1.93
C LEU A 177 -14.09 -33.40 -2.26
N LEU A 178 -15.02 -33.73 -1.37
CA LEU A 178 -15.97 -34.83 -1.55
C LEU A 178 -17.02 -34.52 -2.63
N ALA A 179 -17.20 -33.24 -2.92
CA ALA A 179 -17.98 -32.74 -4.04
C ALA A 179 -17.34 -31.43 -4.52
N TYR A 180 -17.36 -31.22 -5.83
CA TYR A 180 -16.95 -29.96 -6.43
C TYR A 180 -18.04 -29.46 -7.37
N ASP A 181 -18.52 -28.26 -7.09
CA ASP A 181 -19.41 -27.49 -7.95
C ASP A 181 -18.60 -26.35 -8.56
N PRO A 182 -18.34 -26.36 -9.88
CA PRO A 182 -17.63 -25.26 -10.54
C PRO A 182 -18.39 -23.93 -10.45
N ASP A 183 -19.71 -23.97 -10.26
CA ASP A 183 -20.58 -22.80 -10.13
C ASP A 183 -20.79 -22.39 -8.67
N TYR A 184 -19.98 -22.91 -7.73
CA TYR A 184 -20.10 -22.58 -6.31
C TYR A 184 -20.08 -21.04 -6.09
N PRO A 185 -21.06 -20.49 -5.35
CA PRO A 185 -21.21 -19.05 -5.19
C PRO A 185 -19.94 -18.38 -4.65
N GLY A 186 -19.62 -17.22 -5.20
CA GLY A 186 -18.54 -16.35 -4.74
C GLY A 186 -18.91 -14.89 -4.95
N TYR A 187 -18.03 -14.02 -4.50
CA TYR A 187 -18.17 -12.57 -4.67
C TYR A 187 -17.24 -12.11 -5.80
N GLY A 188 -17.81 -11.48 -6.82
CA GLY A 188 -17.04 -10.86 -7.90
C GLY A 188 -16.32 -9.59 -7.43
N TYR A 189 -15.60 -8.96 -8.37
CA TYR A 189 -14.95 -7.66 -8.13
C TYR A 189 -15.99 -6.60 -7.73
N ASP A 190 -17.09 -6.49 -8.49
CA ASP A 190 -18.13 -5.49 -8.23
C ASP A 190 -18.87 -5.76 -6.92
N ASP A 191 -19.09 -7.03 -6.53
CA ASP A 191 -19.69 -7.34 -5.24
C ASP A 191 -18.89 -6.75 -4.07
N ILE A 192 -17.54 -6.75 -4.19
CA ILE A 192 -16.64 -6.26 -3.15
C ILE A 192 -16.52 -4.73 -3.21
N ILE A 193 -16.29 -4.17 -4.39
CA ILE A 193 -16.08 -2.71 -4.54
C ILE A 193 -17.38 -1.93 -4.30
N GLU A 194 -18.50 -2.47 -4.77
CA GLU A 194 -19.82 -1.83 -4.66
C GLU A 194 -20.56 -2.19 -3.37
N PHE A 195 -19.96 -3.00 -2.48
CA PHE A 195 -20.50 -3.18 -1.13
C PHE A 195 -20.42 -1.86 -0.38
N ALA A 196 -21.55 -1.38 0.13
CA ALA A 196 -21.64 -0.12 0.86
C ALA A 196 -22.46 -0.32 2.12
N HIS A 197 -22.05 0.35 3.19
CA HIS A 197 -22.77 0.36 4.45
C HIS A 197 -22.74 1.77 5.04
N ARG A 198 -23.61 2.07 6.01
CA ARG A 198 -23.60 3.38 6.68
C ARG A 198 -22.46 3.50 7.68
N VAL A 199 -22.16 2.42 8.40
CA VAL A 199 -21.04 2.31 9.35
C VAL A 199 -19.75 1.96 8.60
N PRO A 200 -18.70 2.80 8.66
CA PRO A 200 -17.41 2.56 8.01
C PRO A 200 -16.80 1.18 8.28
N GLU A 201 -16.79 0.79 9.54
CA GLU A 201 -16.17 -0.41 10.08
C GLU A 201 -16.83 -1.67 9.51
N LEU A 202 -18.16 -1.70 9.49
CA LEU A 202 -18.93 -2.80 8.90
C LEU A 202 -18.81 -2.84 7.38
N GLU A 203 -18.61 -1.69 6.73
CA GLU A 203 -18.34 -1.64 5.28
C GLU A 203 -17.02 -2.34 4.96
N ALA A 204 -15.95 -2.00 5.68
CA ALA A 204 -14.65 -2.63 5.51
C ALA A 204 -14.67 -4.12 5.85
N LEU A 205 -15.25 -4.47 7.01
CA LEU A 205 -15.30 -5.86 7.48
C LEU A 205 -16.16 -6.75 6.57
N GLY A 206 -17.24 -6.21 6.00
CA GLY A 206 -18.05 -6.91 5.00
C GLY A 206 -17.26 -7.22 3.72
N ARG A 207 -16.47 -6.27 3.21
CA ARG A 207 -15.56 -6.51 2.08
C ARG A 207 -14.54 -7.58 2.39
N GLN A 208 -13.92 -7.50 3.56
CA GLN A 208 -12.97 -8.49 4.05
C GLN A 208 -13.57 -9.90 4.16
N ALA A 209 -14.78 -10.03 4.70
CA ALA A 209 -15.49 -11.31 4.79
C ALA A 209 -15.73 -11.93 3.40
N MET A 210 -16.11 -11.14 2.41
CA MET A 210 -16.27 -11.60 1.02
C MET A 210 -14.95 -12.08 0.41
N VAL A 211 -13.85 -11.36 0.65
CA VAL A 211 -12.51 -11.76 0.20
C VAL A 211 -12.08 -13.09 0.83
N LEU A 212 -12.35 -13.26 2.14
CA LEU A 212 -12.03 -14.49 2.87
C LEU A 212 -12.90 -15.68 2.42
N HIS A 213 -14.19 -15.46 2.14
CA HIS A 213 -15.06 -16.47 1.54
C HIS A 213 -14.49 -16.99 0.21
N ASN A 214 -14.02 -16.08 -0.63
CA ASN A 214 -13.43 -16.41 -1.92
C ASN A 214 -12.11 -17.19 -1.83
N GLN A 215 -11.47 -17.28 -0.66
CA GLN A 215 -10.31 -18.17 -0.47
C GLN A 215 -10.69 -19.65 -0.48
N TYR A 216 -11.98 -19.98 -0.49
CA TYR A 216 -12.52 -21.33 -0.44
C TYR A 216 -13.78 -21.43 -1.30
N ARG A 217 -13.68 -21.24 -2.63
CA ARG A 217 -14.81 -21.30 -3.57
C ARG A 217 -15.27 -22.74 -3.85
N TRP A 218 -15.69 -23.43 -2.80
CA TRP A 218 -16.28 -24.76 -2.81
C TRP A 218 -17.03 -24.98 -1.49
N ASP A 219 -17.86 -26.02 -1.43
CA ASP A 219 -18.56 -26.41 -0.20
C ASP A 219 -17.54 -26.91 0.85
N ARG A 220 -17.27 -26.04 1.82
CA ARG A 220 -16.32 -26.25 2.90
C ARG A 220 -16.72 -27.38 3.85
N SER A 221 -18.03 -27.67 3.97
CA SER A 221 -18.54 -28.79 4.77
C SER A 221 -18.26 -30.15 4.11
N LYS A 222 -18.08 -30.15 2.78
CA LYS A 222 -17.71 -31.32 1.97
C LYS A 222 -16.22 -31.40 1.70
N THR A 223 -15.40 -30.88 2.62
CA THR A 223 -13.94 -30.91 2.51
C THR A 223 -13.35 -31.73 3.65
N ARG A 224 -12.44 -32.65 3.31
CA ARG A 224 -11.59 -33.35 4.28
C ARG A 224 -10.13 -33.27 3.84
N VAL A 225 -9.23 -33.79 4.67
CA VAL A 225 -7.83 -34.03 4.29
C VAL A 225 -7.62 -35.52 4.03
N ILE A 226 -6.73 -35.84 3.10
CA ILE A 226 -6.37 -37.22 2.75
C ILE A 226 -4.87 -37.32 2.49
N GLU A 227 -4.28 -38.48 2.79
CA GLU A 227 -2.93 -38.82 2.36
C GLU A 227 -2.86 -38.83 0.83
N VAL A 228 -1.86 -38.16 0.25
CA VAL A 228 -1.71 -38.05 -1.20
C VAL A 228 -1.58 -39.42 -1.87
N GLY A 229 -0.99 -40.41 -1.19
CA GLY A 229 -0.88 -41.78 -1.70
C GLY A 229 -2.22 -42.55 -1.77
N LYS A 230 -3.27 -42.03 -1.13
CA LYS A 230 -4.63 -42.63 -1.12
C LYS A 230 -5.59 -41.93 -2.07
N LEU A 231 -5.14 -40.96 -2.85
CA LEU A 231 -5.95 -40.27 -3.85
C LEU A 231 -6.22 -41.17 -5.06
N HIS A 232 -7.47 -41.21 -5.49
CA HIS A 232 -7.92 -41.85 -6.71
C HIS A 232 -8.15 -40.83 -7.83
N ASP A 233 -8.16 -41.28 -9.08
CA ASP A 233 -8.19 -40.43 -10.27
C ASP A 233 -9.38 -39.46 -10.35
N ASP A 234 -10.51 -39.79 -9.73
CA ASP A 234 -11.72 -38.96 -9.68
C ASP A 234 -11.84 -38.08 -8.44
N ASP A 235 -10.90 -38.20 -7.48
CA ASP A 235 -10.87 -37.33 -6.31
C ASP A 235 -10.53 -35.90 -6.73
N PHE A 236 -11.20 -34.93 -6.11
CA PHE A 236 -10.88 -33.52 -6.31
C PHE A 236 -9.91 -33.04 -5.22
N VAL A 237 -8.81 -32.44 -5.67
CA VAL A 237 -7.83 -31.76 -4.82
C VAL A 237 -7.84 -30.27 -5.12
N VAL A 238 -7.20 -29.46 -4.27
CA VAL A 238 -7.03 -28.03 -4.52
C VAL A 238 -5.56 -27.75 -4.82
N VAL A 239 -5.25 -27.45 -6.07
CA VAL A 239 -3.91 -27.07 -6.51
C VAL A 239 -3.68 -25.58 -6.29
N PHE A 240 -2.43 -25.22 -6.01
CA PHE A 240 -1.99 -23.85 -5.81
C PHE A 240 -1.14 -23.47 -7.02
N SER A 241 -1.63 -22.55 -7.84
CA SER A 241 -0.92 -22.02 -9.01
C SER A 241 -0.37 -20.63 -8.70
N PRO A 242 0.89 -20.29 -9.00
CA PRO A 242 1.42 -18.94 -8.81
C PRO A 242 0.56 -17.89 -9.53
N ARG A 243 0.35 -16.73 -8.87
CA ARG A 243 -0.48 -15.64 -9.41
C ARG A 243 0.19 -14.85 -10.54
N SER A 244 1.51 -14.87 -10.62
CA SER A 244 2.29 -14.13 -11.62
C SER A 244 3.64 -14.79 -11.89
N ASP A 245 4.26 -14.43 -13.02
CA ASP A 245 5.62 -14.86 -13.35
C ASP A 245 6.64 -14.41 -12.30
N GLU A 246 6.44 -13.26 -11.64
CA GLU A 246 7.31 -12.79 -10.56
C GLU A 246 7.34 -13.76 -9.38
N VAL A 247 6.18 -14.33 -9.01
CA VAL A 247 6.09 -15.36 -7.96
C VAL A 247 6.85 -16.62 -8.39
N VAL A 248 6.70 -17.05 -9.65
CA VAL A 248 7.43 -18.21 -10.19
C VAL A 248 8.95 -17.97 -10.10
N GLN A 249 9.41 -16.81 -10.55
CA GLN A 249 10.83 -16.45 -10.50
C GLN A 249 11.35 -16.36 -9.06
N PHE A 250 10.58 -15.79 -8.14
CA PHE A 250 10.93 -15.75 -6.72
C PHE A 250 11.08 -17.16 -6.13
N ILE A 251 10.10 -18.04 -6.33
CA ILE A 251 10.17 -19.43 -5.84
C ILE A 251 11.40 -20.14 -6.40
N ARG A 252 11.67 -20.01 -7.71
CA ARG A 252 12.86 -20.61 -8.35
C ARG A 252 14.15 -20.05 -7.77
N ARG A 253 14.26 -18.72 -7.59
CA ARG A 253 15.45 -18.08 -6.98
C ARG A 253 15.73 -18.64 -5.58
N VAL A 254 14.71 -18.70 -4.74
CA VAL A 254 14.84 -19.18 -3.35
C VAL A 254 15.16 -20.68 -3.31
N LYS A 255 14.47 -21.52 -4.11
CA LYS A 255 14.72 -22.96 -4.17
C LYS A 255 16.09 -23.32 -4.74
N ALA A 256 16.59 -22.56 -5.72
CA ALA A 256 17.91 -22.81 -6.33
C ALA A 256 19.09 -22.54 -5.38
N GLY A 257 18.85 -21.91 -4.21
CA GLY A 257 19.87 -21.70 -3.18
C GLY A 257 21.03 -20.79 -3.61
N ARG A 258 20.85 -19.97 -4.66
CA ARG A 258 21.95 -19.22 -5.28
C ARG A 258 21.63 -17.73 -5.42
N ARG A 259 21.93 -17.00 -4.36
CA ARG A 259 22.64 -15.71 -4.40
C ARG A 259 22.96 -15.31 -2.97
N VAL A 260 24.25 -15.29 -2.62
CA VAL A 260 24.71 -14.43 -1.54
C VAL A 260 24.66 -13.03 -2.12
N PRO A 261 23.81 -12.12 -1.62
CA PRO A 261 23.81 -10.74 -2.10
C PRO A 261 25.22 -10.18 -1.89
N PRO A 262 25.73 -9.34 -2.81
CA PRO A 262 26.94 -8.60 -2.51
C PRO A 262 26.73 -7.86 -1.18
N ARG A 263 27.63 -8.08 -0.22
CA ARG A 263 27.55 -7.42 1.09
C ARG A 263 27.57 -5.92 0.83
N ARG A 264 26.48 -5.22 1.20
CA ARG A 264 26.44 -3.77 1.13
C ARG A 264 27.60 -3.22 1.97
N PRO A 265 28.38 -2.25 1.46
CA PRO A 265 29.45 -1.64 2.23
C PRO A 265 28.86 -1.02 3.51
N ALA A 266 29.57 -1.16 4.62
CA ALA A 266 29.19 -0.50 5.86
C ALA A 266 29.26 1.02 5.66
N PRO A 267 28.27 1.80 6.14
CA PRO A 267 28.33 3.25 6.09
C PRO A 267 29.57 3.77 6.82
N LEU A 268 30.20 4.80 6.28
CA LEU A 268 31.24 5.52 7.01
C LEU A 268 30.63 6.31 8.19
N PRO A 269 31.40 6.57 9.26
CA PRO A 269 30.95 7.47 10.31
C PRO A 269 30.63 8.85 9.74
N ALA A 270 29.50 9.43 10.15
CA ALA A 270 29.13 10.80 9.81
C ALA A 270 30.18 11.77 10.38
N LYS A 271 30.54 12.79 9.60
CA LYS A 271 31.52 13.81 9.99
C LYS A 271 30.98 15.19 9.65
N ALA A 272 31.24 16.15 10.53
CA ALA A 272 30.99 17.55 10.25
C ALA A 272 31.83 18.00 9.03
N PRO A 273 31.32 18.95 8.21
CA PRO A 273 32.12 19.56 7.17
C PRO A 273 33.31 20.31 7.80
N VAL A 274 34.47 20.28 7.12
CA VAL A 274 35.67 21.03 7.56
C VAL A 274 35.38 22.52 7.69
N THR A 275 34.52 23.04 6.81
CA THR A 275 34.00 24.40 6.86
C THR A 275 32.49 24.34 6.76
N PRO A 276 31.74 24.71 7.82
CA PRO A 276 30.29 24.79 7.76
C PRO A 276 29.83 25.76 6.67
N TYR A 277 28.78 25.39 5.95
CA TYR A 277 28.12 26.28 5.01
C TYR A 277 27.21 27.23 5.79
N PRO A 278 27.44 28.56 5.77
CA PRO A 278 26.48 29.49 6.32
C PRO A 278 25.24 29.59 5.41
N ALA A 279 24.15 30.13 5.94
CA ALA A 279 23.02 30.54 5.12
C ALA A 279 23.47 31.59 4.09
N ILE A 280 22.88 31.54 2.90
CA ILE A 280 23.18 32.49 1.83
C ILE A 280 22.34 33.74 2.04
N ASP A 281 22.96 34.90 2.30
CA ASP A 281 22.29 36.20 2.16
C ASP A 281 22.20 36.51 0.66
N VAL A 282 20.99 36.53 0.14
CA VAL A 282 20.72 36.76 -1.28
C VAL A 282 21.16 38.16 -1.71
N ARG A 283 21.01 39.16 -0.84
CA ARG A 283 21.34 40.57 -1.16
C ARG A 283 22.84 40.80 -1.23
N GLU A 284 23.60 40.06 -0.44
CA GLU A 284 25.07 40.15 -0.45
C GLU A 284 25.68 39.28 -1.55
N ARG A 285 25.08 38.11 -1.83
CA ARG A 285 25.69 37.10 -2.70
C ARG A 285 25.32 37.22 -4.18
N PHE A 286 24.14 37.73 -4.49
CA PHE A 286 23.58 37.67 -5.83
C PHE A 286 23.32 39.06 -6.42
N ALA A 287 23.35 39.15 -7.76
CA ALA A 287 23.11 40.39 -8.49
C ALA A 287 21.65 40.54 -8.89
N VAL A 288 21.02 39.43 -9.30
CA VAL A 288 19.60 39.39 -9.67
C VAL A 288 18.79 39.06 -8.42
N MET A 289 18.00 40.03 -7.95
CA MET A 289 17.13 39.86 -6.78
C MET A 289 15.92 39.00 -7.16
N PRO A 290 15.65 37.86 -6.50
CA PRO A 290 14.50 37.02 -6.80
C PRO A 290 13.19 37.61 -6.24
N ARG A 291 12.12 37.52 -7.02
CA ARG A 291 10.74 37.88 -6.64
C ARG A 291 9.78 36.75 -6.98
N VAL A 292 8.88 36.40 -6.07
CA VAL A 292 7.80 35.44 -6.34
C VAL A 292 6.65 36.21 -6.98
N GLU A 293 6.57 36.17 -8.32
CA GLU A 293 5.55 36.89 -9.08
C GLU A 293 4.16 36.27 -8.92
N ALA A 294 4.11 34.93 -8.79
CA ALA A 294 2.86 34.22 -8.55
C ALA A 294 3.09 32.88 -7.86
N LEU A 295 2.06 32.44 -7.13
CA LEU A 295 1.83 31.07 -6.68
C LEU A 295 0.40 30.69 -7.05
N ALA A 296 0.25 29.53 -7.69
CA ALA A 296 -1.05 28.91 -7.95
C ALA A 296 -1.03 27.44 -7.55
N VAL A 297 -2.19 26.92 -7.15
CA VAL A 297 -2.35 25.55 -6.66
C VAL A 297 -3.48 24.86 -7.41
N TYR A 298 -3.25 23.62 -7.82
CA TYR A 298 -4.27 22.65 -8.15
C TYR A 298 -4.41 21.69 -6.96
N LYS A 299 -5.61 21.64 -6.39
CA LYS A 299 -5.97 20.68 -5.34
C LYS A 299 -6.71 19.52 -6.00
N GLY A 300 -6.53 18.30 -5.48
CA GLY A 300 -7.34 17.17 -5.90
C GLY A 300 -8.85 17.44 -5.76
N GLU A 301 -9.64 16.90 -6.68
CA GLU A 301 -11.08 17.10 -6.76
C GLU A 301 -11.89 16.09 -5.93
N ILE A 302 -11.27 15.00 -5.47
CA ILE A 302 -11.91 13.95 -4.68
C ILE A 302 -11.56 14.11 -3.21
N VAL A 303 -12.56 14.38 -2.37
CA VAL A 303 -12.40 14.41 -0.91
C VAL A 303 -12.38 12.98 -0.37
N CYS A 304 -11.40 12.67 0.48
CA CYS A 304 -11.33 11.45 1.26
C CYS A 304 -11.31 11.82 2.75
N THR A 305 -12.38 11.53 3.45
CA THR A 305 -12.48 11.75 4.90
C THR A 305 -11.75 10.67 5.69
N ASN A 306 -11.57 10.86 6.99
CA ASN A 306 -11.09 9.77 7.85
C ASN A 306 -12.04 8.57 7.84
N ASP A 307 -13.36 8.77 7.74
CA ASP A 307 -14.33 7.68 7.58
C ASP A 307 -14.13 6.90 6.28
N ASP A 308 -13.76 7.57 5.18
CA ASP A 308 -13.43 6.90 3.92
C ASP A 308 -12.19 6.02 4.05
N LEU A 309 -11.20 6.42 4.87
CA LEU A 309 -10.07 5.55 5.21
C LEU A 309 -10.55 4.33 6.00
N ILE A 310 -11.43 4.51 6.99
CA ILE A 310 -11.95 3.39 7.79
C ILE A 310 -12.76 2.41 6.94
N ARG A 311 -13.62 2.91 6.03
CA ARG A 311 -14.37 2.10 5.05
C ARG A 311 -13.46 1.25 4.15
N ASN A 312 -12.24 1.74 3.95
CA ASN A 312 -11.23 1.11 3.13
C ASN A 312 -10.15 0.42 3.96
N THR A 313 -10.37 0.14 5.24
CA THR A 313 -9.39 -0.53 6.10
C THR A 313 -8.89 -1.85 5.47
N ALA A 314 -7.58 -1.92 5.21
CA ALA A 314 -6.92 -3.14 4.76
C ALA A 314 -6.75 -4.15 5.91
N TYR A 315 -6.55 -5.41 5.58
CA TYR A 315 -6.33 -6.51 6.54
C TYR A 315 -5.08 -6.37 7.42
N CYS A 316 -4.21 -5.40 7.11
CA CYS A 316 -2.96 -5.10 7.80
C CYS A 316 -3.02 -3.76 8.56
N TRP A 317 -4.17 -3.09 8.56
CA TRP A 317 -4.32 -1.75 9.11
C TRP A 317 -4.45 -1.75 10.65
N SER A 318 -4.01 -0.65 11.27
CA SER A 318 -4.16 -0.42 12.70
C SER A 318 -5.64 -0.27 13.10
N PRO A 319 -6.09 -0.64 14.31
CA PRO A 319 -7.47 -0.44 14.78
C PRO A 319 -8.00 1.00 14.79
N MET A 320 -7.18 2.00 14.43
CA MET A 320 -7.51 3.42 14.62
C MET A 320 -8.85 3.78 13.98
N THR A 321 -9.69 4.43 14.78
CA THR A 321 -10.91 5.10 14.38
C THR A 321 -10.61 6.40 13.64
N ALA A 322 -11.64 6.96 12.97
CA ALA A 322 -11.52 8.26 12.32
C ALA A 322 -11.12 9.39 13.28
N LYS A 323 -11.61 9.32 14.53
CA LYS A 323 -11.28 10.27 15.61
C LYS A 323 -9.82 10.15 16.06
N GLU A 324 -9.32 8.92 16.23
CA GLU A 324 -7.91 8.72 16.61
C GLU A 324 -6.96 9.19 15.51
N ILE A 325 -7.33 9.06 14.23
CA ILE A 325 -6.55 9.66 13.12
C ILE A 325 -6.50 11.19 13.26
N GLU A 326 -7.65 11.83 13.50
CA GLU A 326 -7.73 13.28 13.68
C GLU A 326 -6.91 13.75 14.89
N GLU A 327 -7.11 13.13 16.06
CA GLU A 327 -6.40 13.48 17.30
C GLU A 327 -4.88 13.34 17.16
N LYS A 328 -4.43 12.31 16.43
CA LYS A 328 -3.02 11.99 16.27
C LYS A 328 -2.30 12.80 15.20
N THR A 329 -3.01 13.17 14.13
CA THR A 329 -2.38 13.78 12.94
C THR A 329 -2.85 15.22 12.68
N GLY A 330 -3.96 15.64 13.26
CA GLY A 330 -4.65 16.89 12.94
C GLY A 330 -5.36 16.88 11.58
N ILE A 331 -5.37 15.74 10.87
CA ILE A 331 -5.94 15.61 9.52
C ILE A 331 -7.36 15.07 9.60
N VAL A 332 -8.33 15.85 9.14
CA VAL A 332 -9.75 15.45 9.04
C VAL A 332 -10.10 14.86 7.67
N GLU A 333 -9.47 15.38 6.62
CA GLU A 333 -9.66 14.95 5.24
C GLU A 333 -8.39 15.17 4.41
N ARG A 334 -8.31 14.46 3.29
CA ARG A 334 -7.29 14.67 2.25
C ARG A 334 -7.94 14.69 0.87
N LEU A 335 -7.25 15.28 -0.09
CA LEU A 335 -7.73 15.40 -1.46
C LEU A 335 -6.95 14.46 -2.38
N TYR A 336 -7.65 13.79 -3.29
CA TYR A 336 -7.07 12.97 -4.34
C TYR A 336 -7.54 13.44 -5.71
N THR A 337 -6.87 12.99 -6.76
CA THR A 337 -7.22 13.33 -8.14
C THR A 337 -7.29 12.10 -9.03
N GLU A 338 -8.27 12.07 -9.94
CA GLU A 338 -8.30 11.12 -11.04
C GLU A 338 -7.33 11.51 -12.16
N LEU A 339 -6.90 12.78 -12.22
CA LEU A 339 -5.99 13.31 -13.25
C LEU A 339 -4.53 12.93 -13.00
N ASP A 340 -3.81 12.57 -14.07
CA ASP A 340 -2.40 12.22 -13.99
C ASP A 340 -1.54 13.37 -13.41
N LEU A 341 -0.39 13.01 -12.82
CA LEU A 341 0.53 13.95 -12.17
C LEU A 341 0.98 15.09 -13.10
N ASP A 342 1.25 14.76 -14.37
CA ASP A 342 1.65 15.73 -15.39
C ASP A 342 0.49 16.70 -15.74
N HIS A 343 -0.74 16.20 -15.76
CA HIS A 343 -1.92 17.04 -15.98
C HIS A 343 -2.16 18.03 -14.84
N ILE A 344 -2.14 17.60 -13.57
CA ILE A 344 -2.32 18.54 -12.44
C ILE A 344 -1.18 19.56 -12.36
N ALA A 345 0.05 19.16 -12.72
CA ALA A 345 1.20 20.04 -12.82
C ALA A 345 1.03 21.10 -13.92
N LEU A 346 0.52 20.70 -15.09
CA LEU A 346 0.21 21.62 -16.18
C LEU A 346 -0.86 22.65 -15.78
N LEU A 347 -1.94 22.20 -15.11
CA LEU A 347 -2.99 23.09 -14.63
C LEU A 347 -2.46 24.09 -13.60
N ALA A 348 -1.60 23.66 -12.68
CA ALA A 348 -0.96 24.56 -11.73
C ALA A 348 -0.06 25.59 -12.45
N ALA A 349 0.77 25.13 -13.40
CA ALA A 349 1.67 25.98 -14.19
C ALA A 349 0.91 27.04 -15.00
N GLN A 350 -0.13 26.66 -15.74
CA GLN A 350 -0.96 27.57 -16.51
C GLN A 350 -1.61 28.64 -15.61
N ARG A 351 -2.13 28.24 -14.44
CA ARG A 351 -2.71 29.17 -13.46
C ARG A 351 -1.66 30.13 -12.90
N ALA A 352 -0.44 29.66 -12.63
CA ALA A 352 0.64 30.50 -12.11
C ALA A 352 1.11 31.52 -13.16
N LEU A 353 1.29 31.10 -14.42
CA LEU A 353 1.64 31.98 -15.53
C LEU A 353 0.56 33.04 -15.77
N ALA A 354 -0.71 32.64 -15.81
CA ALA A 354 -1.83 33.56 -15.94
C ALA A 354 -1.90 34.57 -14.78
N LYS A 355 -1.69 34.10 -13.54
CA LYS A 355 -1.67 34.97 -12.35
C LYS A 355 -0.48 35.94 -12.35
N ALA A 356 0.67 35.52 -12.86
CA ALA A 356 1.85 36.38 -13.02
C ALA A 356 1.73 37.35 -14.21
N GLY A 357 0.75 37.15 -15.11
CA GLY A 357 0.66 37.90 -16.36
C GLY A 357 1.80 37.59 -17.33
N ARG A 358 2.41 36.41 -17.24
CA ARG A 358 3.56 35.97 -18.05
C ARG A 358 3.12 35.03 -19.16
N ARG A 359 3.69 35.20 -20.35
CA ARG A 359 3.55 34.24 -21.45
C ARG A 359 4.61 33.14 -21.37
N PRO A 360 4.34 31.92 -21.86
CA PRO A 360 5.31 30.83 -21.83
C PRO A 360 6.67 31.17 -22.45
N GLU A 361 6.70 31.92 -23.55
CA GLU A 361 7.93 32.33 -24.22
C GLU A 361 8.81 33.30 -23.41
N GLU A 362 8.33 33.82 -22.27
CA GLU A 362 9.13 34.67 -21.37
C GLU A 362 9.94 33.84 -20.36
N ILE A 363 9.57 32.58 -20.13
CA ILE A 363 10.17 31.71 -19.10
C ILE A 363 11.57 31.24 -19.51
N GLY A 364 12.55 31.48 -18.64
CA GLY A 364 13.95 31.11 -18.85
C GLY A 364 14.27 29.66 -18.50
N ALA A 365 13.61 29.09 -17.50
CA ALA A 365 13.82 27.69 -17.08
C ALA A 365 12.56 27.10 -16.43
N VAL A 366 12.45 25.77 -16.46
CA VAL A 366 11.36 25.00 -15.84
C VAL A 366 11.95 23.97 -14.88
N LEU A 367 11.54 24.02 -13.62
CA LEU A 367 11.93 23.08 -12.59
C LEU A 367 10.70 22.30 -12.14
N PHE A 368 10.76 20.98 -12.11
CA PHE A 368 9.69 20.15 -11.55
C PHE A 368 10.19 19.35 -10.35
N CYS A 369 9.47 19.42 -9.22
CA CYS A 369 9.82 18.71 -8.00
C CYS A 369 8.76 17.65 -7.69
N SER A 370 9.16 16.39 -7.63
CA SER A 370 8.27 15.28 -7.26
C SER A 370 9.05 14.05 -6.82
N CYS A 371 8.49 13.27 -5.89
CA CYS A 371 8.91 11.90 -5.62
C CYS A 371 7.88 10.83 -6.04
N THR A 372 6.77 11.23 -6.66
CA THR A 372 5.68 10.32 -7.08
C THR A 372 5.62 10.08 -8.59
N SER A 373 6.45 10.75 -9.41
CA SER A 373 6.51 10.50 -10.85
C SER A 373 6.70 9.02 -11.19
N ALA A 374 5.92 8.53 -12.17
CA ALA A 374 6.05 7.18 -12.72
C ALA A 374 6.97 7.12 -13.95
N LYS A 375 7.34 8.28 -14.52
CA LYS A 375 8.18 8.38 -15.73
C LYS A 375 9.61 8.75 -15.32
N MET A 376 10.59 7.95 -15.76
CA MET A 376 12.02 8.26 -15.57
C MET A 376 12.54 9.21 -16.65
N MET A 377 12.09 9.04 -17.90
CA MET A 377 12.43 9.92 -19.01
C MET A 377 11.30 9.95 -20.08
N PRO A 378 11.09 11.08 -20.77
CA PRO A 378 11.69 12.39 -20.52
C PRO A 378 11.23 12.99 -19.17
N SER A 379 11.95 14.00 -18.68
CA SER A 379 11.58 14.70 -17.44
C SER A 379 10.21 15.39 -17.58
N LEU A 380 9.46 15.49 -16.49
CA LEU A 380 8.15 16.14 -16.50
C LEU A 380 8.29 17.65 -16.74
N ALA A 381 9.38 18.28 -16.30
CA ALA A 381 9.72 19.65 -16.68
C ALA A 381 9.89 19.84 -18.21
N THR A 382 10.52 18.88 -18.90
CA THR A 382 10.64 18.90 -20.36
C THR A 382 9.28 18.72 -21.02
N TRP A 383 8.46 17.81 -20.49
CA TRP A 383 7.08 17.63 -20.96
C TRP A 383 6.25 18.91 -20.78
N LEU A 384 6.34 19.59 -19.62
CA LEU A 384 5.69 20.88 -19.38
C LEU A 384 6.15 21.95 -20.37
N SER A 385 7.45 22.01 -20.66
CA SER A 385 7.99 22.95 -21.65
C SER A 385 7.34 22.74 -23.02
N GLY A 386 7.23 21.49 -23.46
CA GLY A 386 6.53 21.13 -24.70
C GLY A 386 5.02 21.44 -24.67
N GLN A 387 4.33 21.12 -23.57
CA GLN A 387 2.89 21.39 -23.41
C GLN A 387 2.55 22.89 -23.36
N LEU A 388 3.46 23.70 -22.82
CA LEU A 388 3.33 25.16 -22.76
C LEU A 388 3.83 25.84 -24.04
N GLY A 389 4.30 25.09 -25.05
CA GLY A 389 4.76 25.62 -26.33
C GLY A 389 6.10 26.36 -26.26
N MET A 390 6.91 26.11 -25.24
CA MET A 390 8.22 26.74 -25.06
C MET A 390 9.25 26.11 -26.01
N LEU A 391 9.74 26.89 -26.98
CA LEU A 391 10.73 26.41 -27.95
C LEU A 391 12.17 26.44 -27.43
N GLN A 392 12.43 27.26 -26.40
CA GLN A 392 13.77 27.42 -25.83
C GLN A 392 13.70 27.78 -24.35
N THR A 393 14.16 26.86 -23.50
CA THR A 393 14.49 27.07 -22.09
C THR A 393 15.99 26.84 -21.90
N HIS A 394 16.59 27.52 -20.93
CA HIS A 394 17.97 27.26 -20.50
C HIS A 394 18.11 25.90 -19.82
N ALA A 395 17.10 25.56 -18.99
CA ALA A 395 17.02 24.29 -18.30
C ALA A 395 15.56 23.84 -18.14
N SER A 396 15.32 22.54 -18.33
CA SER A 396 14.05 21.87 -18.02
C SER A 396 14.34 20.54 -17.32
N CYS A 397 14.37 20.53 -15.98
CA CYS A 397 14.79 19.37 -15.21
C CYS A 397 13.89 19.05 -14.02
N ASP A 398 13.91 17.77 -13.62
CA ASP A 398 13.19 17.28 -12.46
C ASP A 398 14.14 17.14 -11.26
N MET A 399 13.62 17.40 -10.06
CA MET A 399 14.31 17.22 -8.78
C MET A 399 13.53 16.26 -7.88
N VAL A 400 14.23 15.26 -7.37
CA VAL A 400 13.68 14.28 -6.42
C VAL A 400 14.26 14.55 -5.04
N ALA A 401 13.52 15.30 -4.22
CA ALA A 401 13.90 15.65 -2.84
C ALA A 401 12.74 15.45 -1.84
N ALA A 402 11.78 14.58 -2.18
CA ALA A 402 10.57 14.31 -1.38
C ALA A 402 9.89 15.61 -0.90
N CYS A 403 9.47 15.67 0.36
CA CYS A 403 8.82 16.85 0.96
C CYS A 403 9.70 18.12 0.92
N ALA A 404 11.02 17.99 0.74
CA ALA A 404 11.94 19.11 0.57
C ALA A 404 12.00 19.62 -0.90
N GLY A 405 11.16 19.10 -1.81
CA GLY A 405 11.11 19.50 -3.20
C GLY A 405 10.95 21.02 -3.40
N LEU A 406 9.99 21.65 -2.72
CA LEU A 406 9.75 23.10 -2.82
C LEU A 406 10.98 23.95 -2.42
N PRO A 407 11.58 23.79 -1.23
CA PRO A 407 12.74 24.60 -0.85
C PRO A 407 13.94 24.36 -1.76
N TYR A 408 14.18 23.13 -2.23
CA TYR A 408 15.22 22.85 -3.22
C TYR A 408 14.94 23.53 -4.56
N GLY A 409 13.71 23.42 -5.07
CA GLY A 409 13.30 24.05 -6.32
C GLY A 409 13.39 25.57 -6.28
N LEU A 410 13.02 26.17 -5.15
CA LEU A 410 13.13 27.62 -4.97
C LEU A 410 14.60 28.08 -4.90
N ALA A 411 15.44 27.37 -4.15
CA ALA A 411 16.87 27.66 -4.08
C ALA A 411 17.53 27.56 -5.47
N GLU A 412 17.18 26.54 -6.24
CA GLU A 412 17.71 26.37 -7.60
C GLU A 412 17.19 27.44 -8.57
N ALA A 413 15.92 27.85 -8.44
CA ALA A 413 15.39 28.97 -9.21
C ALA A 413 16.15 30.28 -8.95
N VAL A 414 16.48 30.58 -7.68
CA VAL A 414 17.28 31.77 -7.33
C VAL A 414 18.67 31.72 -7.96
N ARG A 415 19.29 30.53 -8.03
CA ARG A 415 20.60 30.34 -8.67
C ARG A 415 20.50 30.50 -10.19
N LEU A 416 19.53 29.86 -10.82
CA LEU A 416 19.31 29.95 -12.27
C LEU A 416 19.00 31.37 -12.72
N LEU A 417 18.27 32.16 -11.92
CA LEU A 417 17.97 33.57 -12.21
C LEU A 417 19.24 34.41 -12.47
N GLN A 418 20.38 34.05 -11.86
CA GLN A 418 21.65 34.74 -12.10
C GLN A 418 22.23 34.50 -13.49
N GLU A 419 21.82 33.41 -14.14
CA GLU A 419 22.29 33.04 -15.48
C GLU A 419 21.31 33.47 -16.57
N VAL A 420 20.01 33.29 -16.34
CA VAL A 420 18.99 33.49 -17.39
C VAL A 420 18.38 34.88 -17.42
N GLU A 421 18.41 35.61 -16.30
CA GLU A 421 17.76 36.92 -16.12
C GLU A 421 16.29 36.98 -16.60
N ARG A 422 15.61 35.82 -16.57
CA ARG A 422 14.23 35.59 -17.02
C ARG A 422 13.48 34.78 -15.97
N PRO A 423 12.14 34.92 -15.85
CA PRO A 423 11.38 34.17 -14.86
C PRO A 423 11.58 32.65 -14.98
N VAL A 424 11.73 31.99 -13.84
CA VAL A 424 11.83 30.53 -13.71
C VAL A 424 10.49 30.00 -13.22
N LEU A 425 9.96 28.98 -13.91
CA LEU A 425 8.76 28.28 -13.51
C LEU A 425 9.14 27.09 -12.62
N VAL A 426 8.77 27.15 -11.34
CA VAL A 426 8.98 26.05 -10.38
C VAL A 426 7.64 25.37 -10.14
N VAL A 427 7.54 24.08 -10.46
CA VAL A 427 6.33 23.29 -10.26
C VAL A 427 6.62 22.18 -9.28
N CYS A 428 5.83 22.05 -8.23
CA CYS A 428 5.89 20.94 -7.28
C CYS A 428 4.59 20.16 -7.40
N GLY A 429 4.65 18.86 -7.67
CA GLY A 429 3.46 18.04 -7.84
C GLY A 429 3.64 16.69 -7.19
N GLU A 430 2.61 16.23 -6.47
CA GLU A 430 2.57 14.88 -5.93
C GLU A 430 1.22 14.22 -6.16
N ARG A 431 1.26 12.95 -6.54
CA ARG A 431 0.10 12.06 -6.62
C ARG A 431 0.38 10.82 -5.76
N PHE A 432 0.32 11.01 -4.44
CA PHE A 432 0.59 9.94 -3.49
C PHE A 432 -0.47 8.85 -3.50
N SER A 433 -1.70 9.14 -3.96
CA SER A 433 -2.72 8.11 -4.16
C SER A 433 -2.21 6.90 -4.97
N ASP A 434 -1.29 7.12 -5.92
CA ASP A 434 -0.63 6.07 -6.70
C ASP A 434 0.41 5.26 -5.91
N LYS A 435 0.97 5.82 -4.84
CA LYS A 435 2.11 5.27 -4.07
C LYS A 435 1.73 4.74 -2.69
N ILE A 436 0.56 5.11 -2.20
CA ILE A 436 0.08 4.77 -0.85
C ILE A 436 -0.12 3.26 -0.69
N GLY A 437 -0.48 2.55 -1.76
CA GLY A 437 -0.63 1.09 -1.76
C GLY A 437 -1.56 0.53 -0.67
N THR A 438 -1.46 -0.78 -0.44
CA THR A 438 -2.21 -1.54 0.58
C THR A 438 -1.70 -1.37 2.01
N VAL A 439 -0.40 -1.09 2.17
CA VAL A 439 0.28 -1.34 3.45
C VAL A 439 1.28 -0.25 3.81
N ARG A 440 0.81 1.00 3.91
CA ARG A 440 1.60 2.05 4.59
C ARG A 440 0.88 2.48 5.86
N THR A 441 1.52 2.24 7.00
CA THR A 441 1.12 2.73 8.33
C THR A 441 0.81 4.22 8.33
N SER A 442 1.49 4.99 7.48
CA SER A 442 1.35 6.44 7.30
C SER A 442 0.32 6.88 6.26
N ARG A 443 -0.44 5.97 5.62
CA ARG A 443 -1.37 6.32 4.52
C ARG A 443 -2.32 7.49 4.82
N MET A 444 -2.73 7.64 6.08
CA MET A 444 -3.65 8.70 6.49
C MET A 444 -3.11 10.12 6.30
N ILE A 445 -1.80 10.31 6.07
CA ILE A 445 -1.19 11.64 5.99
C ILE A 445 -1.03 12.20 4.58
N PHE A 446 -1.21 11.36 3.55
CA PHE A 446 -0.87 11.73 2.17
C PHE A 446 -2.09 12.09 1.33
N GLY A 447 -1.94 13.11 0.48
CA GLY A 447 -2.91 13.56 -0.53
C GLY A 447 -2.23 13.88 -1.86
N ASP A 448 -3.03 14.31 -2.83
CA ASP A 448 -2.59 14.69 -4.17
C ASP A 448 -2.77 16.19 -4.42
N GLY A 449 -1.87 16.77 -5.20
CA GLY A 449 -1.96 18.16 -5.63
C GLY A 449 -0.71 18.63 -6.35
N ALA A 450 -0.82 19.80 -6.95
CA ALA A 450 0.32 20.48 -7.56
C ALA A 450 0.28 21.98 -7.26
N ALA A 451 1.44 22.58 -7.10
CA ALA A 451 1.64 24.01 -6.96
C ALA A 451 2.68 24.48 -7.98
N ALA A 452 2.49 25.68 -8.52
CA ALA A 452 3.45 26.30 -9.40
C ALA A 452 3.75 27.73 -8.96
N LEU A 453 5.02 28.09 -8.99
CA LEU A 453 5.56 29.40 -8.69
C LEU A 453 6.23 29.97 -9.94
N VAL A 454 6.02 31.26 -10.18
CA VAL A 454 6.82 32.03 -11.15
C VAL A 454 7.78 32.89 -10.35
N VAL A 455 9.07 32.61 -10.47
CA VAL A 455 10.13 33.32 -9.74
C VAL A 455 10.90 34.16 -10.75
N GLY A 456 10.72 35.48 -10.69
CA GLY A 456 11.28 36.44 -11.64
C GLY A 456 12.37 37.33 -11.03
N PRO A 457 13.08 38.09 -11.86
CA PRO A 457 13.90 39.19 -11.38
C PRO A 457 13.00 40.27 -10.76
N ALA A 458 13.35 40.75 -9.58
CA ALA A 458 12.71 41.89 -8.97
C ALA A 458 12.95 43.15 -9.85
N PRO A 459 12.02 44.12 -9.84
CA PRO A 459 12.26 45.41 -10.48
C PRO A 459 13.57 46.03 -10.00
N ALA A 460 14.24 46.79 -10.87
CA ALA A 460 15.51 47.43 -10.51
C ALA A 460 15.37 48.27 -9.24
N GLY A 461 16.25 48.03 -8.26
CA GLY A 461 16.25 48.70 -6.96
C GLY A 461 15.23 48.18 -5.94
N ALA A 462 14.40 47.19 -6.29
CA ALA A 462 13.51 46.54 -5.33
C ALA A 462 14.24 45.45 -4.53
N PRO A 463 13.87 45.23 -3.25
CA PRO A 463 14.39 44.12 -2.46
C PRO A 463 13.90 42.76 -3.00
N PRO A 464 14.60 41.65 -2.67
CA PRO A 464 14.13 40.31 -3.01
C PRO A 464 13.01 39.84 -2.05
N ASP A 465 12.16 38.93 -2.51
CA ASP A 465 11.18 38.23 -1.64
C ASP A 465 11.83 37.08 -0.85
N ILE A 466 13.01 36.62 -1.30
CA ILE A 466 13.81 35.59 -0.64
C ILE A 466 15.09 36.25 -0.18
N GLU A 467 15.19 36.54 1.11
CA GLU A 467 16.37 37.20 1.70
C GLU A 467 17.47 36.20 2.06
N TRP A 468 17.08 35.03 2.55
CA TRP A 468 17.99 33.99 3.01
C TRP A 468 17.52 32.63 2.55
N PHE A 469 18.45 31.76 2.15
CA PHE A 469 18.16 30.34 2.02
C PHE A 469 19.38 29.47 2.34
N GLN A 470 19.08 28.24 2.76
CA GLN A 470 20.06 27.19 2.91
C GLN A 470 19.37 25.84 2.71
N THR A 471 19.88 25.05 1.76
CA THR A 471 19.38 23.70 1.48
C THR A 471 20.53 22.70 1.54
N TYR A 472 20.32 21.60 2.25
CA TYR A 472 21.17 20.41 2.26
C TYR A 472 20.35 19.21 2.75
N ALA A 473 20.73 18.00 2.35
CA ALA A 473 20.05 16.74 2.70
C ALA A 473 21.07 15.64 3.07
N SER A 474 22.22 16.07 3.62
CA SER A 474 23.23 15.19 4.18
C SER A 474 22.98 14.96 5.67
N GLY A 475 23.14 13.72 6.13
CA GLY A 475 22.98 13.33 7.53
C GLY A 475 23.59 11.94 7.79
N PRO A 476 23.52 11.43 9.02
CA PRO A 476 23.93 10.06 9.31
C PRO A 476 23.02 9.05 8.57
N MET A 477 23.57 7.88 8.24
CA MET A 477 22.82 6.82 7.53
C MET A 477 21.55 6.38 8.28
N SER A 478 21.53 6.53 9.60
CA SER A 478 20.36 6.26 10.44
C SER A 478 19.15 7.15 10.12
N GLU A 479 19.33 8.24 9.37
CA GLU A 479 18.30 9.24 9.09
C GLU A 479 17.87 9.30 7.60
N VAL A 480 18.53 8.55 6.71
CA VAL A 480 18.28 8.67 5.25
C VAL A 480 16.87 8.21 4.84
N ASP A 481 16.33 7.19 5.53
CA ASP A 481 15.02 6.62 5.27
C ASP A 481 14.03 6.85 6.43
N SER A 482 14.28 7.86 7.27
CA SER A 482 13.41 8.17 8.42
C SER A 482 12.59 9.44 8.22
N ILE A 483 11.36 9.43 8.76
CA ILE A 483 10.58 10.63 9.00
C ILE A 483 10.76 10.95 10.48
N ILE A 484 11.63 11.91 10.79
CA ILE A 484 11.86 12.34 12.18
C ILE A 484 10.78 13.33 12.56
N TRP A 485 9.93 12.95 13.52
CA TRP A 485 8.94 13.88 14.05
C TRP A 485 9.63 14.84 15.03
N PRO A 486 9.40 16.16 14.93
CA PRO A 486 10.03 17.13 15.82
C PRO A 486 9.58 17.04 17.29
N ASN A 487 8.52 16.27 17.60
CA ASN A 487 8.12 15.98 18.97
C ASN A 487 8.43 14.50 19.33
N PRO A 488 9.42 14.25 20.21
CA PRO A 488 9.80 12.91 20.64
C PRO A 488 8.67 12.13 21.36
N GLU A 489 7.63 12.81 21.85
CA GLU A 489 6.46 12.14 22.44
C GLU A 489 5.68 11.30 21.41
N PHE A 490 5.89 11.54 20.10
CA PHE A 490 5.25 10.79 19.02
C PHE A 490 6.14 9.73 18.36
N ASP A 491 7.38 9.53 18.83
CA ASP A 491 8.39 8.63 18.20
C ASP A 491 7.90 7.18 18.04
N ASN A 492 6.99 6.70 18.90
CA ASN A 492 6.60 5.29 18.95
C ASN A 492 5.30 4.94 18.21
N ASN A 493 4.71 5.87 17.45
CA ASN A 493 3.31 5.72 17.08
C ASN A 493 2.98 5.68 15.57
N ILE A 494 3.90 5.93 14.64
CA ILE A 494 3.54 6.02 13.20
C ILE A 494 4.45 5.23 12.25
N THR A 495 5.54 4.61 12.72
CA THR A 495 6.40 3.78 11.86
C THR A 495 5.85 2.39 11.65
#